data_AF-A0A969HC37-F1
#
_entry.id   AF-A0A969HC37-F1
#
_cell.length_a   1.000
_cell.length_b   1.000
_cell.length_c   1.000
_cell.angle_alpha   90.00
_cell.angle_beta   90.00
_cell.angle_gamma   90.00
#
_symmetry.space_group_name_H-M   'P 1'
#
loop_
_entity.id
_entity.type
_entity.pdbx_description
1 polymer ?
#
loop_
_entity_poly.entity_id
_entity_poly.type
_entity_poly.pdbx_seq_one_letter_code
_entity_poly.pdbx_strand_id
1 'polypeptide(L)'
;MAKWYTSDGAEGIEPPADIARIVEIIDEAKVSPRGRQIELAQELFRLWADNVWEIGTVGLTPAVQGVVVVNQNLKNVPAIAGNDWPLRTPGDTRPEQYFFAQ
;
A
#
# COMPACT_ATOMS: atom_id res chain seq x y z
N MET A 1 -9.97 0.27 -19.74
CA MET A 1 -8.69 0.83 -19.24
C MET A 1 -7.61 -0.22 -19.09
N ALA A 2 -7.77 -1.32 -18.33
CA ALA A 2 -6.72 -2.35 -18.22
C ALA A 2 -6.23 -2.86 -19.61
N LYS A 3 -7.17 -3.19 -20.51
CA LYS A 3 -6.85 -3.59 -21.90
C LYS A 3 -6.07 -2.52 -22.67
N TRP A 4 -6.44 -1.25 -22.52
CA TRP A 4 -5.80 -0.10 -23.18
C TRP A 4 -4.33 0.01 -22.81
N TYR A 5 -4.01 -0.11 -21.52
CA TYR A 5 -2.62 -0.10 -21.06
C TYR A 5 -1.84 -1.34 -21.49
N THR A 6 -2.45 -2.53 -21.47
CA THR A 6 -1.74 -3.76 -21.88
C THR A 6 -1.51 -3.85 -23.38
N SER A 7 -2.28 -3.13 -24.19
CA SER A 7 -2.21 -3.14 -25.64
C SER A 7 -1.51 -1.92 -26.23
N ASP A 8 -0.87 -1.08 -25.41
CA ASP A 8 -0.27 0.19 -25.83
C ASP A 8 -1.24 1.08 -26.64
N GLY A 9 -2.51 1.14 -26.21
CA GLY A 9 -3.55 1.94 -26.85
C GLY A 9 -4.23 1.33 -28.07
N ALA A 10 -3.89 0.09 -28.46
CA ALA A 10 -4.56 -0.57 -29.59
C ALA A 10 -6.00 -1.02 -29.30
N GLU A 11 -6.31 -1.40 -28.06
CA GLU A 11 -7.61 -1.97 -27.67
C GLU A 11 -8.16 -1.42 -26.36
N GLY A 12 -9.47 -1.21 -26.29
CA GLY A 12 -10.15 -0.81 -25.07
C GLY A 12 -10.52 0.67 -25.03
N ILE A 13 -10.53 1.25 -23.84
CA ILE A 13 -11.00 2.61 -23.60
C ILE A 13 -9.84 3.42 -23.04
N GLU A 14 -9.51 4.51 -23.75
CA GLU A 14 -8.55 5.52 -23.35
C GLU A 14 -8.95 6.11 -21.99
N PRO A 15 -8.01 6.20 -21.03
CA PRO A 15 -8.28 6.77 -19.72
C PRO A 15 -8.55 8.29 -19.83
N PRO A 16 -9.48 8.82 -19.03
CA PRO A 16 -9.61 10.26 -18.82
C PRO A 16 -8.28 10.88 -18.34
N ALA A 17 -8.08 12.17 -18.58
CA ALA A 17 -6.79 12.85 -18.38
C ALA A 17 -6.27 12.77 -16.94
N ASP A 18 -7.16 12.84 -15.95
CA ASP A 18 -6.85 12.68 -14.52
C ASP A 18 -6.34 11.26 -14.20
N ILE A 19 -6.99 10.22 -14.73
CA ILE A 19 -6.55 8.82 -14.59
C ILE A 19 -5.26 8.56 -15.35
N ALA A 20 -5.10 9.11 -16.55
CA ALA A 20 -3.87 9.03 -17.32
C ALA A 20 -2.69 9.59 -16.52
N ARG A 21 -2.90 10.76 -15.88
CA ARG A 21 -1.89 11.40 -15.02
C ARG A 21 -1.49 10.54 -13.82
N ILE A 22 -2.45 9.85 -13.20
CA ILE A 22 -2.15 8.90 -12.10
C ILE A 22 -1.20 7.79 -12.58
N VAL A 23 -1.43 7.25 -13.78
CA VAL A 23 -0.57 6.19 -14.31
C VAL A 23 0.83 6.70 -14.63
N GLU A 24 0.95 7.89 -15.23
CA GLU A 24 2.26 8.55 -15.42
C GLU A 24 3.00 8.72 -14.09
N ILE A 25 2.30 9.19 -13.04
CA ILE A 25 2.87 9.35 -11.71
C ILE A 25 3.40 8.01 -11.18
N ILE A 26 2.61 6.94 -11.29
CA ILE A 26 3.00 5.60 -10.83
C ILE A 26 4.21 5.08 -11.61
N ASP A 27 4.25 5.26 -12.91
CA ASP A 27 5.34 4.79 -13.77
C ASP A 27 6.65 5.55 -13.51
N GLU A 28 6.59 6.87 -13.35
CA GLU A 28 7.73 7.70 -12.99
C GLU A 28 8.25 7.37 -11.58
N ALA A 29 7.34 7.17 -10.61
CA ALA A 29 7.70 6.92 -9.22
C ALA A 29 8.50 5.60 -9.04
N LYS A 30 8.23 4.57 -9.86
CA LYS A 30 8.93 3.27 -9.81
C LYS A 30 10.45 3.39 -9.98
N VAL A 31 10.90 4.37 -10.76
CA VAL A 31 12.33 4.57 -11.11
C VAL A 31 12.93 5.84 -10.53
N SER A 32 12.13 6.63 -9.82
CA SER A 32 12.52 7.92 -9.26
C SER A 32 13.26 7.81 -7.92
N PRO A 33 14.15 8.75 -7.58
CA PRO A 33 14.73 8.86 -6.24
C PRO A 33 13.68 9.25 -5.19
N ARG A 34 13.97 8.99 -3.92
CA ARG A 34 13.02 9.16 -2.80
C ARG A 34 12.38 10.56 -2.72
N GLY A 35 13.16 11.61 -2.94
CA GLY A 35 12.63 12.99 -2.94
C GLY A 35 11.56 13.19 -4.00
N ARG A 36 11.82 12.72 -5.22
CA ARG A 36 10.88 12.81 -6.34
C ARG A 36 9.64 11.94 -6.13
N GLN A 37 9.80 10.74 -5.55
CA GLN A 37 8.65 9.91 -5.16
C GLN A 37 7.70 10.61 -4.19
N ILE A 38 8.23 11.42 -3.26
CA ILE A 38 7.41 12.17 -2.30
C ILE A 38 6.60 13.25 -3.02
N GLU A 39 7.23 14.02 -3.91
CA GLU A 39 6.53 15.05 -4.71
C GLU A 39 5.41 14.44 -5.55
N LEU A 40 5.71 13.35 -6.25
CA LEU A 40 4.77 12.59 -7.06
C LEU A 40 3.60 12.04 -6.22
N ALA A 41 3.88 11.48 -5.04
CA ALA A 41 2.84 11.00 -4.13
C ALA A 41 1.93 12.14 -3.65
N GLN A 42 2.47 13.33 -3.36
CA GLN A 42 1.66 14.49 -2.98
C GLN A 42 0.76 14.96 -4.12
N GLU A 43 1.22 14.90 -5.37
CA GLU A 43 0.37 15.16 -6.54
C GLU A 43 -0.75 14.12 -6.68
N LEU A 44 -0.41 12.83 -6.58
CA LEU A 44 -1.39 11.74 -6.63
C LEU A 44 -2.49 11.90 -5.58
N PHE A 45 -2.13 12.18 -4.33
CA PHE A 45 -3.11 12.35 -3.26
C PHE A 45 -3.96 13.62 -3.40
N ARG A 46 -3.42 14.69 -4.02
CA ARG A 46 -4.23 15.87 -4.38
C ARG A 46 -5.27 15.53 -5.43
N LEU A 47 -4.87 14.85 -6.51
CA LEU A 47 -5.80 14.39 -7.55
C LEU A 47 -6.91 13.50 -6.96
N TRP A 48 -6.56 12.58 -6.06
CA TRP A 48 -7.53 11.73 -5.37
C TRP A 48 -8.52 12.53 -4.52
N ALA A 49 -8.01 13.48 -3.73
CA ALA A 49 -8.82 14.30 -2.84
C ALA A 49 -9.76 15.25 -3.61
N ASP A 50 -9.30 15.84 -4.72
CA ASP A 50 -10.09 16.78 -5.51
C ASP A 50 -11.23 16.08 -6.27
N ASN A 51 -11.01 14.83 -6.70
CA ASN A 51 -12.00 14.08 -7.49
C ASN A 51 -12.92 13.20 -6.66
N VAL A 52 -12.54 12.85 -5.42
CA VAL A 52 -13.37 12.08 -4.48
C VAL A 52 -13.91 10.79 -5.11
N TRP A 53 -13.06 10.03 -5.81
CA TRP A 53 -13.47 8.77 -6.44
C TRP A 53 -13.94 7.72 -5.42
N GLU A 54 -13.46 7.81 -4.19
CA GLU A 54 -13.88 6.97 -3.07
C GLU A 54 -14.17 7.82 -1.83
N ILE A 55 -15.27 7.50 -1.15
CA ILE A 55 -15.65 8.11 0.13
C ILE A 55 -15.51 7.05 1.21
N GLY A 56 -14.39 7.07 1.91
CA GLY A 56 -14.15 6.18 3.04
C GLY A 56 -15.05 6.54 4.23
N THR A 57 -15.76 5.56 4.78
CA THR A 57 -16.65 5.76 5.96
C THR A 57 -15.97 5.41 7.28
N VAL A 58 -15.16 4.34 7.29
CA VAL A 58 -14.43 3.83 8.46
C VAL A 58 -13.07 3.31 7.99
N GLY A 59 -12.01 3.60 8.75
CA GLY A 59 -10.66 3.09 8.50
C GLY A 59 -10.02 2.54 9.78
N LEU A 60 -8.82 1.97 9.64
CA LEU A 60 -8.01 1.46 10.77
C LEU A 60 -8.70 0.37 11.62
N THR A 61 -9.58 -0.41 11.01
CA THR A 61 -10.24 -1.54 11.68
C THR A 61 -9.25 -2.69 11.93
N PRO A 62 -9.33 -3.40 13.07
CA PRO A 62 -8.51 -4.59 13.32
C PRO A 62 -9.00 -5.84 12.55
N ALA A 63 -10.08 -5.74 11.77
CA ALA A 63 -10.76 -6.86 11.12
C ALA A 63 -9.87 -7.68 10.17
N VAL A 64 -8.83 -7.09 9.60
CA VAL A 64 -7.86 -7.77 8.73
C VAL A 64 -6.50 -7.65 9.40
N GLN A 65 -5.87 -8.77 9.81
CA GLN A 65 -4.52 -8.85 10.40
C GLN A 65 -4.20 -7.92 11.60
N GLY A 66 -5.18 -7.22 12.18
CA GLY A 66 -4.96 -6.21 13.22
C GLY A 66 -5.04 -6.74 14.66
N VAL A 67 -5.46 -8.00 14.84
CA VAL A 67 -5.46 -8.66 16.15
C VAL A 67 -4.26 -9.61 16.23
N VAL A 68 -3.33 -9.32 17.13
CA VAL A 68 -2.16 -10.17 17.39
C VAL A 68 -2.34 -10.85 18.74
N VAL A 69 -2.23 -12.18 18.76
CA VAL A 69 -2.31 -12.98 19.99
C VAL A 69 -0.95 -13.61 20.24
N VAL A 70 -0.39 -13.37 21.42
CA VAL A 70 0.95 -13.82 21.80
C VAL A 70 0.86 -14.65 23.08
N ASN A 71 1.51 -15.81 23.09
CA ASN A 71 1.64 -16.61 24.30
C ASN A 71 2.54 -15.87 25.32
N GLN A 72 2.15 -15.85 26.60
CA GLN A 72 2.90 -15.14 27.64
C GLN A 72 4.36 -15.57 27.79
N ASN A 73 4.68 -16.83 27.44
CA ASN A 73 6.03 -17.39 27.49
C ASN A 73 6.81 -17.18 26.19
N LEU A 74 6.16 -16.77 25.09
CA LEU A 74 6.84 -16.41 23.85
C LEU A 74 7.37 -14.98 23.97
N LYS A 75 8.69 -14.83 23.88
CA LYS A 75 9.42 -13.58 24.06
C LYS A 75 9.99 -13.11 22.73
N ASN A 76 10.44 -11.85 22.75
CA ASN A 76 10.98 -11.12 21.60
C ASN A 76 9.97 -10.88 20.46
N VAL A 77 8.67 -10.92 20.78
CA VAL A 77 7.60 -10.49 19.88
C VAL A 77 7.42 -8.98 20.05
N PRO A 78 7.56 -8.17 18.98
CA PRO A 78 7.30 -6.73 19.03
C PRO A 78 5.88 -6.42 19.51
N ALA A 79 5.74 -5.35 20.30
CA ALA A 79 4.42 -4.90 20.79
C ALA A 79 3.52 -4.36 19.66
N ILE A 80 4.12 -3.94 18.54
CA ILE A 80 3.43 -3.39 17.38
C ILE A 80 3.90 -4.16 16.15
N ALA A 81 2.96 -4.71 15.40
CA ALA A 81 3.17 -5.25 14.07
C ALA A 81 2.51 -4.30 13.05
N GLY A 82 3.15 -4.09 11.91
CA GLY A 82 2.50 -3.47 10.77
C GLY A 82 1.33 -4.34 10.32
N ASN A 83 0.24 -3.74 9.91
CA ASN A 83 -0.91 -4.46 9.36
C ASN A 83 -0.97 -4.19 7.86
N ASP A 84 -0.27 -5.02 7.09
CA ASP A 84 -0.27 -4.86 5.64
C ASP A 84 0.19 -6.14 4.93
N TRP A 85 -0.44 -6.47 3.80
CA TRP A 85 -0.08 -7.65 3.01
C TRP A 85 1.32 -7.59 2.39
N PRO A 86 1.77 -6.45 1.81
CA PRO A 86 3.15 -6.28 1.34
C PRO A 86 4.20 -6.45 2.45
N LEU A 87 3.86 -6.08 3.69
CA LEU A 87 4.72 -6.29 4.87
C LEU A 87 4.74 -7.75 5.35
N ARG A 88 3.84 -8.59 4.82
CA ARG A 88 3.72 -10.02 5.12
C ARG A 88 3.42 -10.33 6.58
N THR A 89 2.69 -9.46 7.29
CA THR A 89 2.36 -9.62 8.73
C THR A 89 1.97 -11.06 9.08
N PRO A 90 2.64 -11.72 10.07
CA PRO A 90 3.63 -11.18 11.02
C PRO A 90 5.09 -11.18 10.52
N GLY A 91 5.38 -11.43 9.24
CA GLY A 91 6.74 -11.50 8.69
C GLY A 91 7.60 -10.23 8.91
N ASP A 92 6.98 -9.05 8.99
CA ASP A 92 7.62 -7.77 9.31
C ASP A 92 8.21 -7.69 10.73
N THR A 93 7.76 -8.58 11.62
CA THR A 93 8.18 -8.61 13.02
C THR A 93 9.40 -9.51 13.29
N ARG A 94 9.99 -10.11 12.26
CA ARG A 94 11.11 -11.07 12.35
C ARG A 94 10.81 -12.30 13.22
N PRO A 95 9.81 -13.14 12.86
CA PRO A 95 9.43 -14.32 13.65
C PRO A 95 10.59 -15.29 13.97
N GLU A 96 11.63 -15.31 13.13
CA GLU A 96 12.84 -16.11 13.33
C GLU A 96 13.62 -15.73 14.61
N GLN A 97 13.36 -14.56 15.18
CA GLN A 97 14.01 -14.10 16.42
C GLN A 97 13.19 -14.40 17.69
N TYR A 98 12.01 -15.00 17.55
CA TYR A 98 11.15 -15.32 18.69
C TYR A 98 11.69 -16.51 19.47
N PHE A 99 11.47 -16.54 20.78
CA PHE A 99 11.89 -17.66 21.62
C PHE A 99 10.95 -17.87 22.81
N PHE A 100 10.81 -19.11 23.27
CA PHE A 100 10.14 -19.38 24.54
C PHE A 100 11.10 -19.16 25.71
N ALA A 101 10.64 -18.45 26.74
CA ALA A 101 11.34 -18.41 28.02
C ALA A 101 11.40 -19.81 28.63
N GLN A 102 12.56 -20.18 29.19
CA GLN A 102 12.77 -21.41 29.96
C GLN A 102 12.22 -21.28 31.38
#